data_AF-A0A932QGA9-F1
#
_entry.id   AF-A0A932QGA9-F1
#
_cell.length_a   1.000
_cell.length_b   1.000
_cell.length_c   1.000
_cell.angle_alpha   90.00
_cell.angle_beta   90.00
_cell.angle_gamma   90.00
#
_symmetry.space_group_name_H-M   'P 1'
#
loop_
_entity.id
_entity.type
_entity.pdbx_description
1 polymer ?
#
loop_
_entity_poly.entity_id
_entity_poly.type
_entity_poly.pdbx_seq_one_letter_code
_entity_poly.pdbx_strand_id
1 'polypeptide(L)'
;MMRLPQEATSRTVGPRGGTAKEVIYGFVVDTTKCIGCGSCVRACKAENNVPDGYNRTWVEQYTFFPNGEVIVNSPNGGENGFEDDLPERNMPEEIGQLPVRGFFVPKLCNHCIDTPCIQVCPVGASYKTAEGVVLVDPQRCVGCGYCVQACPFGSRFLNPETNTADKCTWCYHRITKGLKPACVEYCPAKARIFGNVNDPYSEISQILATNRVQVLKSYLGTRPRTRYIGLDSEVI
;
A
#
# COMPACT_ATOMS: atom_id res chain seq x y z
N MET A 1 -41.19 67.07 6.16
CA MET A 1 -41.77 65.84 5.58
C MET A 1 -41.00 65.59 4.29
N MET A 2 -40.30 64.50 4.01
CA MET A 2 -40.35 63.11 4.46
C MET A 2 -38.91 62.58 4.59
N ARG A 3 -38.64 61.76 5.62
CA ARG A 3 -37.44 60.91 5.67
C ARG A 3 -37.74 59.65 4.84
N LEU A 4 -36.85 59.31 3.90
CA LEU A 4 -36.89 58.02 3.19
C LEU A 4 -36.43 56.90 4.16
N PRO A 5 -37.03 55.70 4.10
CA PRO A 5 -36.71 54.61 5.02
C PRO A 5 -35.36 53.98 4.66
N GLN A 6 -34.57 53.68 5.69
CA GLN A 6 -33.32 52.91 5.55
C GLN A 6 -33.68 51.46 5.25
N GLU A 7 -33.19 50.94 4.12
CA GLU A 7 -33.28 49.52 3.78
C GLU A 7 -32.50 48.68 4.79
N ALA A 8 -33.18 47.71 5.40
CA ALA A 8 -32.56 46.71 6.24
C ALA A 8 -31.68 45.80 5.38
N THR A 9 -30.36 45.96 5.48
CA THR A 9 -29.41 45.05 4.86
C THR A 9 -29.55 43.68 5.51
N SER A 10 -30.14 42.75 4.77
CA SER A 10 -30.14 41.31 5.06
C SER A 10 -28.70 40.86 5.33
N ARG A 11 -28.39 40.50 6.59
CA ARG A 11 -27.16 39.80 6.93
C ARG A 11 -27.29 38.39 6.38
N THR A 12 -26.73 38.16 5.21
CA THR A 12 -26.49 36.81 4.72
C THR A 12 -25.52 36.11 5.67
N VAL A 13 -26.02 35.12 6.39
CA VAL A 13 -25.18 34.20 7.16
C VAL A 13 -24.40 33.38 6.14
N GLY A 14 -23.14 33.75 5.91
CA GLY A 14 -22.19 32.96 5.13
C GLY A 14 -22.05 31.55 5.73
N PRO A 15 -21.80 30.52 4.90
CA PRO A 15 -21.69 29.15 5.38
C PRO A 15 -20.56 29.06 6.41
N ARG A 16 -20.86 28.43 7.56
CA ARG A 16 -19.92 28.21 8.65
C ARG A 16 -18.64 27.57 8.09
N GLY A 17 -17.53 28.29 8.19
CA GLY A 17 -16.20 27.80 7.84
C GLY A 17 -15.84 26.60 8.71
N GLY A 18 -16.06 25.40 8.17
CA GLY A 18 -15.32 24.22 8.59
C GLY A 18 -13.98 24.27 7.89
N THR A 19 -12.89 24.37 8.64
CA THR A 19 -11.56 24.09 8.10
C THR A 19 -11.61 22.73 7.43
N ALA A 20 -11.30 22.64 6.13
CA ALA A 20 -11.24 21.36 5.43
C ALA A 20 -10.37 20.40 6.25
N LYS A 21 -10.93 19.26 6.67
CA LYS A 21 -10.17 18.27 7.46
C LYS A 21 -8.91 17.90 6.69
N GLU A 22 -7.77 17.92 7.37
CA GLU A 22 -6.47 17.53 6.82
C GLU A 22 -6.58 16.13 6.19
N VAL A 23 -6.20 16.02 4.92
CA VAL A 23 -6.23 14.75 4.19
C VAL A 23 -5.06 13.92 4.64
N ILE A 24 -5.33 12.71 5.16
CA ILE A 24 -4.30 11.76 5.53
C ILE A 24 -4.62 10.44 4.85
N TYR A 25 -3.72 9.98 3.98
CA TYR A 25 -3.95 8.74 3.24
C TYR A 25 -3.63 7.50 4.08
N GLY A 26 -4.40 6.45 3.85
CA GLY A 26 -4.16 5.11 4.37
C GLY A 26 -4.47 4.04 3.33
N PHE A 27 -4.01 2.84 3.61
CA PHE A 27 -4.23 1.68 2.76
C PHE A 27 -4.68 0.49 3.62
N VAL A 28 -5.67 -0.27 3.16
CA VAL A 28 -6.06 -1.54 3.76
C VAL A 28 -5.95 -2.65 2.72
N VAL A 29 -5.38 -3.78 3.12
CA VAL A 29 -5.35 -5.02 2.36
C VAL A 29 -6.19 -6.06 3.11
N ASP A 30 -7.21 -6.58 2.44
CA ASP A 30 -8.06 -7.66 2.94
C ASP A 30 -7.55 -8.99 2.37
N THR A 31 -6.75 -9.71 3.16
CA THR A 31 -6.14 -10.99 2.72
C THR A 31 -7.19 -12.07 2.52
N THR A 32 -8.33 -11.97 3.21
CA THR A 32 -9.45 -12.93 3.10
C THR A 32 -10.12 -12.90 1.72
N LYS A 33 -9.96 -11.80 0.99
CA LYS A 33 -10.48 -11.62 -0.37
C LYS A 33 -9.44 -11.85 -1.45
N CYS A 34 -8.16 -11.93 -1.12
CA CYS A 34 -7.13 -12.03 -2.14
C CYS A 34 -7.15 -13.40 -2.82
N ILE A 35 -7.27 -13.41 -4.14
CA ILE A 35 -7.29 -14.63 -4.97
C ILE A 35 -5.98 -14.88 -5.72
N GLY A 36 -4.89 -14.16 -5.39
CA GLY A 36 -3.58 -14.39 -6.03
C GLY A 36 -3.44 -14.03 -7.51
N CYS A 37 -4.43 -13.40 -8.16
CA CYS A 37 -4.46 -13.19 -9.62
C CYS A 37 -3.35 -12.30 -10.26
N GLY A 38 -2.51 -11.65 -9.47
CA GLY A 38 -1.45 -10.76 -9.98
C GLY A 38 -1.88 -9.44 -10.63
N SER A 39 -3.19 -9.17 -10.83
CA SER A 39 -3.67 -7.96 -11.52
C SER A 39 -3.17 -6.66 -10.89
N CYS A 40 -3.07 -6.63 -9.56
CA CYS A 40 -2.55 -5.49 -8.83
C CYS A 40 -1.05 -5.19 -9.09
N VAL A 41 -0.27 -6.24 -9.40
CA VAL A 41 1.15 -6.15 -9.74
C VAL A 41 1.29 -5.60 -11.16
N ARG A 42 0.64 -6.23 -12.14
CA ARG A 42 0.63 -5.81 -13.55
C ARG A 42 0.14 -4.38 -13.71
N ALA A 43 -0.97 -4.02 -13.07
CA ALA A 43 -1.51 -2.67 -13.10
C ALA A 43 -0.54 -1.65 -12.50
N CYS A 44 0.15 -2.00 -11.42
CA CYS A 44 1.15 -1.11 -10.83
C CYS A 44 2.34 -0.91 -11.75
N LYS A 45 2.84 -1.99 -12.39
CA LYS A 45 3.95 -1.92 -13.34
C LYS A 45 3.61 -1.04 -14.53
N ALA A 46 2.48 -1.32 -15.19
CA ALA A 46 2.02 -0.56 -16.36
C ALA A 46 1.79 0.92 -16.04
N GLU A 47 1.13 1.23 -14.92
CA GLU A 47 0.84 2.62 -14.53
C GLU A 47 2.10 3.43 -14.19
N ASN A 48 3.14 2.77 -13.69
CA ASN A 48 4.29 3.45 -13.10
C ASN A 48 5.61 3.21 -13.86
N ASN A 49 5.57 2.55 -15.02
CA ASN A 49 6.74 2.16 -15.80
C ASN A 49 7.80 1.46 -14.94
N VAL A 50 7.37 0.45 -14.17
CA VAL A 50 8.29 -0.31 -13.32
C VAL A 50 9.09 -1.28 -14.20
N PRO A 51 10.43 -1.29 -14.13
CA PRO A 51 11.25 -2.19 -14.95
C PRO A 51 11.00 -3.67 -14.69
N ASP A 52 11.30 -4.50 -15.70
CA ASP A 52 11.20 -5.96 -15.59
C ASP A 52 12.09 -6.52 -14.48
N GLY A 53 11.61 -7.57 -13.80
CA GLY A 53 12.25 -8.14 -12.61
C GLY A 53 12.06 -7.32 -11.32
N TYR A 54 11.47 -6.13 -11.38
CA TYR A 54 11.18 -5.29 -10.21
C TYR A 54 9.69 -5.11 -9.98
N ASN A 55 9.32 -4.86 -8.73
CA ASN A 55 7.93 -4.74 -8.31
C ASN A 55 7.77 -3.64 -7.26
N ARG A 56 6.78 -2.76 -7.45
CA ARG A 56 6.35 -1.79 -6.40
C ARG A 56 5.36 -2.41 -5.41
N THR A 57 4.66 -3.48 -5.82
CA THR A 57 3.79 -4.30 -4.99
C THR A 57 3.89 -5.74 -5.49
N TRP A 58 3.73 -6.70 -4.60
CA TRP A 58 3.78 -8.13 -4.92
C TRP A 58 2.71 -8.88 -4.15
N VAL A 59 2.52 -10.14 -4.48
CA VAL A 59 1.67 -11.08 -3.75
C VAL A 59 2.52 -12.27 -3.36
N GLU A 60 2.41 -12.71 -2.12
CA GLU A 60 2.98 -13.97 -1.66
C GLU A 60 1.87 -15.00 -1.46
N GLN A 61 2.12 -16.24 -1.83
CA GLN A 61 1.30 -17.39 -1.50
C GLN A 61 1.94 -18.13 -0.33
N TYR A 62 1.15 -18.37 0.71
CA TYR A 62 1.54 -19.18 1.86
C TYR A 62 0.81 -20.51 1.76
N THR A 63 1.56 -21.61 1.81
CA THR A 63 1.02 -22.98 1.73
C THR A 63 1.53 -23.78 2.92
N PHE A 64 0.60 -24.34 3.70
CA PHE A 64 0.87 -25.08 4.93
C PHE A 64 0.69 -26.57 4.71
N PHE A 65 1.63 -27.36 5.22
CA PHE A 65 1.63 -28.81 5.14
C PHE A 65 1.42 -29.47 6.51
N PRO A 66 0.91 -30.72 6.58
CA PRO A 66 0.64 -31.38 7.86
C PRO A 66 1.90 -31.65 8.71
N ASN A 67 3.07 -31.70 8.09
CA ASN A 67 4.37 -31.82 8.77
C ASN A 67 4.81 -30.52 9.48
N GLY A 68 4.05 -29.43 9.37
CA GLY A 68 4.36 -28.12 9.95
C GLY A 68 5.18 -27.21 9.03
N GLU A 69 5.55 -27.68 7.84
CA GLU A 69 6.27 -26.88 6.85
C GLU A 69 5.38 -25.82 6.22
N VAL A 70 5.96 -24.65 5.98
CA VAL A 70 5.32 -23.52 5.31
C VAL A 70 6.15 -23.12 4.12
N ILE A 71 5.57 -23.24 2.93
CA ILE A 71 6.18 -22.75 1.69
C ILE A 71 5.61 -21.37 1.40
N VAL A 72 6.50 -20.41 1.15
CA VAL A 72 6.15 -19.04 0.78
C VAL A 72 6.70 -18.74 -0.61
N ASN A 73 5.80 -18.63 -1.59
CA ASN A 73 6.15 -18.37 -2.98
C ASN A 73 5.70 -16.99 -3.44
N SER A 74 6.47 -16.38 -4.33
CA SER A 74 6.15 -15.08 -4.96
C SER A 74 6.86 -14.96 -6.32
N PRO A 75 6.57 -15.86 -7.28
CA PRO A 75 7.27 -15.92 -8.57
C PRO A 75 7.12 -14.59 -9.32
N ASN A 76 8.24 -13.91 -9.58
CA ASN A 76 8.26 -12.55 -10.16
C ASN A 76 7.26 -11.58 -9.48
N GLY A 77 7.11 -11.69 -8.15
CA GLY A 77 6.17 -10.87 -7.38
C GLY A 77 4.70 -11.30 -7.45
N GLY A 78 4.40 -12.50 -7.98
CA GLY A 78 3.04 -12.97 -8.25
C GLY A 78 2.40 -12.29 -9.46
N GLU A 79 3.22 -11.72 -10.36
CA GLU A 79 2.74 -10.95 -11.51
C GLU A 79 1.81 -11.74 -12.42
N ASN A 80 2.11 -13.02 -12.65
CA ASN A 80 1.35 -13.90 -13.55
C ASN A 80 0.46 -14.88 -12.77
N GLY A 81 0.20 -14.62 -11.49
CA GLY A 81 -0.46 -15.57 -10.61
C GLY A 81 0.47 -16.67 -10.12
N PHE A 82 -0.12 -17.82 -9.75
CA PHE A 82 0.55 -18.93 -9.07
C PHE A 82 0.19 -20.29 -9.71
N GLU A 83 -0.11 -20.29 -11.01
CA GLU A 83 -0.53 -21.51 -11.74
C GLU A 83 0.59 -22.55 -11.88
N ASP A 84 1.84 -22.11 -11.93
CA ASP A 84 3.00 -23.00 -11.96
C ASP A 84 3.31 -23.56 -10.57
N ASP A 85 3.03 -22.81 -9.51
CA ASP A 85 3.25 -23.19 -8.09
C ASP A 85 2.05 -23.92 -7.47
N LEU A 86 1.15 -24.47 -8.30
CA LEU A 86 0.04 -25.26 -7.80
C LEU A 86 0.60 -26.45 -7.00
N PRO A 87 0.11 -26.70 -5.78
CA PRO A 87 0.62 -27.79 -4.94
C PRO A 87 0.52 -29.15 -5.62
N GLU A 88 -0.40 -29.33 -6.57
CA GLU A 88 -0.52 -30.58 -7.35
C GLU A 88 0.57 -30.75 -8.42
N ARG A 89 1.21 -29.66 -8.89
CA ARG A 89 2.25 -29.66 -9.94
C ARG A 89 3.67 -29.48 -9.39
N ASN A 90 3.81 -28.73 -8.30
CA ASN A 90 5.07 -28.47 -7.60
C ASN A 90 5.00 -28.93 -6.14
N MET A 91 4.34 -30.05 -5.86
CA MET A 91 4.48 -30.70 -4.56
C MET A 91 5.93 -31.14 -4.43
N PRO A 92 6.68 -30.69 -3.41
CA PRO A 92 8.00 -31.25 -3.19
C PRO A 92 7.82 -32.76 -3.01
N GLU A 93 8.49 -33.55 -3.86
CA GLU A 93 8.49 -35.01 -3.80
C GLU A 93 8.77 -35.51 -2.37
N GLU A 94 9.56 -34.73 -1.62
CA GLU A 94 9.97 -34.96 -0.24
C GLU A 94 8.83 -34.82 0.80
N ILE A 95 7.80 -33.98 0.55
CA ILE A 95 6.73 -33.74 1.54
C ILE A 95 5.63 -34.80 1.44
N GLY A 96 5.34 -35.31 0.23
CA GLY A 96 4.43 -36.45 0.00
C GLY A 96 2.99 -36.29 0.53
N GLN A 97 2.60 -35.09 1.00
CA GLN A 97 1.31 -34.78 1.60
C GLN A 97 0.65 -33.55 0.96
N LEU A 98 -0.66 -33.61 0.77
CA LEU A 98 -1.44 -32.47 0.29
C LEU A 98 -1.43 -31.32 1.31
N PRO A 99 -1.48 -30.06 0.85
CA PRO A 99 -1.54 -28.91 1.74
C PRO A 99 -2.85 -28.90 2.53
N VAL A 100 -2.77 -28.49 3.79
CA VAL A 100 -3.94 -28.37 4.68
C VAL A 100 -4.61 -27.01 4.56
N ARG A 101 -3.85 -26.00 4.13
CA ARG A 101 -4.29 -24.61 4.08
C ARG A 101 -3.39 -23.78 3.18
N GLY A 102 -3.98 -22.82 2.48
CA GLY A 102 -3.21 -21.81 1.77
C GLY A 102 -3.96 -20.50 1.63
N PHE A 103 -3.22 -19.40 1.49
CA PHE A 103 -3.79 -18.06 1.31
C PHE A 103 -2.78 -17.13 0.65
N PHE A 104 -3.25 -15.97 0.20
CA PHE A 104 -2.44 -14.97 -0.48
C PHE A 104 -2.32 -13.70 0.35
N VAL A 105 -1.10 -13.13 0.39
CA VAL A 105 -0.81 -11.88 1.10
C VAL A 105 -0.23 -10.85 0.13
N PRO A 106 -1.04 -9.87 -0.30
CA PRO A 106 -0.54 -8.73 -1.06
C PRO A 106 0.33 -7.82 -0.19
N LYS A 107 1.54 -7.51 -0.64
CA LYS A 107 2.49 -6.63 0.05
C LYS A 107 2.89 -5.43 -0.82
N LEU A 108 3.16 -4.31 -0.15
CA LEU A 108 3.56 -3.05 -0.76
C LEU A 108 4.26 -2.17 0.28
N CYS A 109 4.78 -1.01 -0.15
CA CYS A 109 5.28 0.00 0.78
C CYS A 109 4.21 0.38 1.81
N ASN A 110 4.61 0.41 3.07
CA ASN A 110 3.74 0.69 4.21
C ASN A 110 3.49 2.18 4.48
N HIS A 111 4.22 3.07 3.78
CA HIS A 111 4.18 4.54 3.99
C HIS A 111 4.20 4.89 5.49
N CYS A 112 5.16 4.30 6.19
CA CYS A 112 5.30 4.33 7.63
C CYS A 112 5.24 5.75 8.21
N ILE A 113 4.77 5.89 9.45
CA ILE A 113 4.88 7.16 10.17
C ILE A 113 6.34 7.36 10.59
N ASP A 114 6.96 6.36 11.21
CA ASP A 114 8.39 6.37 11.49
C ASP A 114 9.10 5.69 10.32
N THR A 115 9.97 6.45 9.66
CA THR A 115 10.44 6.13 8.30
C THR A 115 11.94 5.90 8.29
N PRO A 116 12.44 4.69 8.63
CA PRO A 116 13.86 4.37 8.58
C PRO A 116 14.50 4.79 7.25
N CYS A 117 13.80 4.52 6.16
CA CYS A 117 14.23 4.87 4.81
C CYS A 117 14.36 6.37 4.51
N ILE A 118 13.65 7.26 5.22
CA ILE A 118 13.86 8.71 5.13
C ILE A 118 15.06 9.10 5.99
N GLN A 119 15.14 8.58 7.22
CA GLN A 119 16.19 8.94 8.19
C GLN A 119 17.60 8.63 7.67
N VAL A 120 17.77 7.55 6.89
CA VAL A 120 19.07 7.16 6.35
C VAL A 120 19.46 7.84 5.04
N CYS A 121 18.62 8.71 4.48
CA CYS A 121 18.90 9.31 3.17
C CYS A 121 19.88 10.48 3.30
N PRO A 122 21.14 10.36 2.84
CA PRO A 122 22.18 11.36 3.12
C PRO A 122 21.97 12.69 2.37
N VAL A 123 21.20 12.65 1.27
CA VAL A 123 20.94 13.77 0.37
C VAL A 123 19.52 14.33 0.49
N GLY A 124 18.73 13.83 1.44
CA GLY A 124 17.35 14.27 1.64
C GLY A 124 16.41 14.02 0.46
N ALA A 125 16.73 13.03 -0.40
CA ALA A 125 15.89 12.66 -1.54
C ALA A 125 14.63 11.90 -1.13
N SER A 126 14.66 11.11 -0.06
CA SER A 126 13.44 10.49 0.49
C SER A 126 12.74 11.46 1.44
N TYR A 127 11.44 11.69 1.25
CA TYR A 127 10.66 12.65 2.04
C TYR A 127 9.22 12.16 2.25
N LYS A 128 8.47 12.87 3.10
CA LYS A 128 7.06 12.60 3.38
C LYS A 128 6.23 13.83 3.02
N THR A 129 5.12 13.65 2.33
CA THR A 129 4.17 14.73 2.04
C THR A 129 3.33 15.08 3.27
N ALA A 130 2.61 16.20 3.21
CA ALA A 130 1.67 16.59 4.26
C ALA A 130 0.57 15.53 4.47
N GLU A 131 0.14 14.87 3.39
CA GLU A 131 -0.89 13.83 3.44
C GLU A 131 -0.36 12.46 3.93
N GLY A 132 0.91 12.39 4.30
CA GLY A 132 1.54 11.20 4.87
C GLY A 132 2.14 10.23 3.85
N VAL A 133 2.26 10.61 2.58
CA VAL A 133 2.82 9.74 1.53
C VAL A 133 4.35 9.85 1.53
N VAL A 134 5.05 8.73 1.66
CA VAL A 134 6.52 8.66 1.54
C VAL A 134 6.91 8.59 0.06
N LEU A 135 7.78 9.49 -0.40
CA LEU A 135 8.22 9.61 -1.79
C LEU A 135 9.75 9.69 -1.89
N VAL A 136 10.26 9.62 -3.12
CA VAL A 136 11.67 9.84 -3.47
C VAL A 136 11.71 10.90 -4.56
N ASP A 137 12.54 11.93 -4.37
CA ASP A 137 12.89 12.90 -5.39
C ASP A 137 14.02 12.33 -6.26
N PRO A 138 13.76 12.00 -7.53
CA PRO A 138 14.77 11.42 -8.41
C PRO A 138 15.89 12.42 -8.75
N GLN A 139 15.64 13.74 -8.71
CA GLN A 139 16.65 14.75 -9.04
C GLN A 139 17.70 14.91 -7.93
N ARG A 140 17.34 14.55 -6.69
CA ARG A 140 18.27 14.56 -5.55
C ARG A 140 18.87 13.20 -5.26
N CYS A 141 18.24 12.12 -5.72
CA CYS A 141 18.65 10.77 -5.37
C CYS A 141 19.98 10.41 -6.06
N VAL A 142 20.98 10.04 -5.25
CA VAL A 142 22.31 9.64 -5.74
C VAL A 142 22.51 8.12 -5.81
N GLY A 143 21.44 7.33 -5.73
CA GLY A 143 21.51 5.87 -5.90
C GLY A 143 22.25 5.09 -4.81
N CYS A 144 22.57 5.69 -3.66
CA CYS A 144 23.40 5.05 -2.61
C CYS A 144 22.84 3.76 -1.97
N GLY A 145 21.56 3.45 -2.15
CA GLY A 145 20.96 2.20 -1.66
C GLY A 145 20.69 2.10 -0.15
N TYR A 146 21.11 3.06 0.69
CA TYR A 146 20.87 2.99 2.15
C TYR A 146 19.39 2.84 2.51
N CYS A 147 18.51 3.55 1.80
CA CYS A 147 17.08 3.43 2.04
C CYS A 147 16.51 2.05 1.66
N VAL A 148 17.15 1.33 0.72
CA VAL A 148 16.78 -0.04 0.34
C VAL A 148 17.10 -0.97 1.51
N GLN A 149 18.32 -0.90 2.03
CA GLN A 149 18.76 -1.71 3.18
C GLN A 149 18.01 -1.39 4.46
N ALA A 150 17.68 -0.12 4.71
CA ALA A 150 16.98 0.29 5.92
C ALA A 150 15.47 -0.07 5.93
N CYS A 151 14.89 -0.47 4.80
CA CYS A 151 13.46 -0.78 4.75
C CYS A 151 13.21 -2.22 5.26
N PRO A 152 12.57 -2.41 6.43
CA PRO A 152 12.40 -3.76 6.99
C PRO A 152 11.38 -4.63 6.25
N PHE A 153 10.71 -4.04 5.26
CA PHE A 153 9.65 -4.66 4.46
C PHE A 153 10.11 -4.96 3.02
N GLY A 154 11.37 -4.70 2.66
CA GLY A 154 11.87 -4.90 1.29
C GLY A 154 11.11 -4.09 0.22
N SER A 155 10.46 -2.98 0.60
CA SER A 155 9.55 -2.23 -0.28
C SER A 155 10.23 -1.17 -1.15
N ARG A 156 11.55 -1.27 -1.32
CA ARG A 156 12.40 -0.34 -2.06
C ARG A 156 13.41 -1.14 -2.87
N PHE A 157 13.77 -0.63 -4.04
CA PHE A 157 14.85 -1.17 -4.87
C PHE A 157 15.61 -0.02 -5.55
N LEU A 158 16.79 -0.31 -6.10
CA LEU A 158 17.45 0.63 -7.02
C LEU A 158 16.93 0.35 -8.42
N ASN A 159 16.31 1.35 -9.03
CA ASN A 159 15.80 1.25 -10.38
C ASN A 159 16.99 1.20 -11.36
N PRO A 160 17.12 0.13 -12.17
CA PRO A 160 18.27 -0.09 -13.04
C PRO A 160 18.37 0.92 -14.20
N GLU A 161 17.25 1.54 -14.58
CA GLU A 161 17.21 2.49 -15.70
C GLU A 161 17.57 3.91 -15.24
N THR A 162 17.07 4.31 -14.07
CA THR A 162 17.27 5.68 -13.56
C THR A 162 18.43 5.80 -12.57
N ASN A 163 18.95 4.69 -12.05
CA ASN A 163 19.93 4.63 -10.96
C ASN A 163 19.48 5.36 -9.67
N THR A 164 18.16 5.50 -9.49
CA THR A 164 17.56 6.10 -8.29
C THR A 164 16.81 5.06 -7.46
N ALA A 165 16.57 5.34 -6.19
CA ALA A 165 15.75 4.49 -5.35
C ALA A 165 14.27 4.60 -5.75
N ASP A 166 13.63 3.45 -5.96
CA ASP A 166 12.23 3.33 -6.38
C ASP A 166 11.41 2.55 -5.33
N LYS A 167 10.11 2.84 -5.26
CA LYS A 167 9.12 2.27 -4.35
C LYS A 167 7.69 2.55 -4.83
N CYS A 168 6.72 1.79 -4.31
CA CYS A 168 5.31 2.16 -4.43
C CYS A 168 5.07 3.57 -3.92
N THR A 169 4.47 4.46 -4.70
CA THR A 169 4.17 5.85 -4.31
C THR A 169 2.71 6.03 -3.88
N TRP A 170 1.97 4.93 -3.67
CA TRP A 170 0.51 4.91 -3.67
C TRP A 170 -0.10 5.62 -4.90
N CYS A 171 0.62 5.61 -6.03
CA CYS A 171 0.26 6.36 -7.23
C CYS A 171 -0.03 7.83 -6.91
N TYR A 172 0.89 8.52 -6.23
CA TYR A 172 0.70 9.91 -5.80
C TYR A 172 0.23 10.83 -6.95
N HIS A 173 0.70 10.56 -8.18
CA HIS A 173 0.31 11.27 -9.40
C HIS A 173 -1.16 11.07 -9.83
N ARG A 174 -1.80 9.98 -9.38
CA ARG A 174 -3.23 9.69 -9.55
C ARG A 174 -4.06 10.30 -8.43
N ILE A 175 -3.68 10.05 -7.18
CA ILE A 175 -4.52 10.40 -6.02
C ILE A 175 -4.64 11.92 -5.83
N THR A 176 -3.61 12.68 -6.23
CA THR A 176 -3.66 14.16 -6.26
C THR A 176 -4.65 14.70 -7.29
N LYS A 177 -5.14 13.86 -8.20
CA LYS A 177 -6.20 14.16 -9.18
C LYS A 177 -7.55 13.53 -8.80
N GLY A 178 -7.69 13.01 -7.58
CA GLY A 178 -8.91 12.35 -7.11
C GLY A 178 -9.12 10.93 -7.63
N LEU A 179 -8.12 10.33 -8.30
CA LEU A 179 -8.19 8.95 -8.80
C LEU A 179 -7.70 7.95 -7.75
N LYS A 180 -8.11 6.68 -7.87
CA LYS A 180 -7.59 5.60 -7.02
C LYS A 180 -6.21 5.13 -7.51
N PRO A 181 -5.36 4.55 -6.63
CA PRO A 181 -4.15 3.86 -7.07
C PRO A 181 -4.48 2.73 -8.04
N ALA A 182 -3.66 2.51 -9.07
CA ALA A 182 -3.94 1.49 -10.08
C ALA A 182 -4.13 0.08 -9.50
N CYS A 183 -3.32 -0.29 -8.48
CA CYS A 183 -3.45 -1.59 -7.82
C CYS A 183 -4.76 -1.77 -7.04
N VAL A 184 -5.42 -0.67 -6.65
CA VAL A 184 -6.74 -0.66 -6.00
C VAL A 184 -7.83 -0.78 -7.06
N GLU A 185 -7.74 0.04 -8.10
CA GLU A 185 -8.72 0.12 -9.19
C GLU A 185 -8.86 -1.19 -9.98
N TYR A 186 -7.73 -1.86 -10.25
CA TYR A 186 -7.69 -3.11 -11.01
C TYR A 186 -7.81 -4.38 -10.16
N CYS A 187 -8.11 -4.28 -8.86
CA CYS A 187 -8.27 -5.47 -8.02
C CYS A 187 -9.69 -6.07 -8.19
N PRO A 188 -9.87 -7.20 -8.90
CA PRO A 188 -11.20 -7.75 -9.16
C PRO A 188 -11.91 -8.21 -7.88
N ALA A 189 -11.14 -8.70 -6.89
CA ALA A 189 -11.66 -9.16 -5.63
C ALA A 189 -11.91 -8.04 -4.59
N LYS A 190 -11.59 -6.78 -4.93
CA LYS A 190 -11.70 -5.62 -4.03
C LYS A 190 -10.96 -5.84 -2.69
N ALA A 191 -9.84 -6.57 -2.76
CA ALA A 191 -8.98 -6.86 -1.62
C ALA A 191 -8.10 -5.68 -1.19
N ARG A 192 -8.04 -4.61 -1.99
CA ARG A 192 -7.22 -3.42 -1.73
C ARG A 192 -8.11 -2.22 -1.62
N ILE A 193 -7.99 -1.48 -0.52
CA ILE A 193 -8.81 -0.31 -0.21
C ILE A 193 -7.86 0.86 0.11
N PHE A 194 -8.17 2.04 -0.43
CA PHE A 194 -7.37 3.25 -0.25
C PHE A 194 -8.26 4.46 -0.08
N GLY A 195 -7.86 5.39 0.77
CA GLY A 195 -8.61 6.64 0.97
C GLY A 195 -8.08 7.52 2.09
N ASN A 196 -8.82 8.58 2.37
CA ASN A 196 -8.53 9.51 3.46
C ASN A 196 -9.04 8.96 4.80
N VAL A 197 -8.14 8.59 5.70
CA VAL A 197 -8.50 8.00 7.00
C VAL A 197 -9.09 9.00 8.00
N ASN A 198 -9.03 10.31 7.69
CA ASN A 198 -9.65 11.36 8.52
C ASN A 198 -11.08 11.70 8.07
N ASP A 199 -11.49 11.24 6.89
CA ASP A 199 -12.86 11.37 6.41
C ASP A 199 -13.69 10.19 6.94
N PRO A 200 -14.62 10.42 7.89
CA PRO A 200 -15.44 9.34 8.47
C PRO A 200 -16.39 8.68 7.46
N TYR A 201 -16.66 9.34 6.33
CA TYR A 201 -17.52 8.80 5.27
C TYR A 201 -16.75 7.97 4.25
N SER A 202 -15.42 7.98 4.29
CA SER A 202 -14.61 7.16 3.39
C SER A 202 -14.71 5.68 3.74
N GLU A 203 -14.68 4.83 2.71
CA GLU A 203 -14.69 3.37 2.83
C GLU A 203 -13.61 2.87 3.80
N ILE A 204 -12.40 3.43 3.71
CA ILE A 204 -11.29 3.02 4.57
C ILE A 204 -11.55 3.37 6.05
N SER A 205 -12.09 4.55 6.36
CA SER A 205 -12.38 4.91 7.75
C SER A 205 -13.45 4.02 8.37
N GLN A 206 -14.48 3.69 7.60
CA GLN A 206 -15.53 2.75 8.05
C GLN A 206 -14.95 1.37 8.30
N ILE A 207 -14.09 0.88 7.41
CA ILE A 207 -13.40 -0.41 7.58
C ILE A 207 -12.55 -0.40 8.85
N LEU A 208 -11.73 0.64 9.05
CA LEU A 208 -10.87 0.77 10.24
C LEU A 208 -11.66 0.87 11.54
N ALA A 209 -12.88 1.41 11.51
CA ALA A 209 -13.76 1.51 12.68
C ALA A 209 -14.48 0.18 13.01
N THR A 210 -14.71 -0.68 12.01
CA THR A 210 -15.57 -1.85 12.13
C THR A 210 -14.84 -3.19 12.08
N ASN A 211 -13.58 -3.21 11.62
CA ASN A 211 -12.80 -4.44 11.45
C ASN A 211 -11.59 -4.45 12.37
N ARG A 212 -11.20 -5.65 12.81
CA ARG A 212 -9.87 -5.85 13.40
C ARG A 212 -8.83 -5.77 12.31
N VAL A 213 -7.85 -4.90 12.49
CA VAL A 213 -6.77 -4.69 11.54
C VAL A 213 -5.42 -4.85 12.21
N GLN A 214 -4.48 -5.40 11.47
CA GLN A 214 -3.10 -5.62 11.89
C GLN A 214 -2.13 -4.87 10.98
N VAL A 215 -0.87 -4.77 11.39
CA VAL A 215 0.22 -4.22 10.58
C VAL A 215 1.36 -5.23 10.54
N LEU A 216 2.11 -5.24 9.44
CA LEU A 216 3.30 -6.08 9.32
C LEU A 216 4.39 -5.59 10.27
N LYS A 217 5.06 -6.53 10.93
CA LYS A 217 6.22 -6.36 11.81
C LYS A 217 6.00 -5.24 12.83
N SER A 218 4.87 -5.31 13.53
CA SER A 218 4.45 -4.28 14.51
C SER A 218 5.52 -3.99 15.57
N TYR A 219 6.27 -5.02 15.97
CA TYR A 219 7.39 -4.93 16.94
C TYR A 219 8.54 -4.02 16.50
N LEU A 220 8.66 -3.68 15.21
CA LEU A 220 9.69 -2.75 14.71
C LEU A 220 9.35 -1.28 14.92
N GLY A 221 8.16 -0.95 15.41
CA GLY A 221 7.80 0.42 15.77
C GLY A 221 7.70 1.40 14.60
N THR A 222 7.72 0.95 13.33
CA THR A 222 7.64 1.87 12.17
C THR A 222 6.27 2.54 12.02
N ARG A 223 5.26 2.08 12.76
CA ARG A 223 3.86 2.52 12.67
C ARG A 223 3.35 2.60 11.21
N PRO A 224 3.20 1.45 10.52
CA PRO A 224 2.68 1.37 9.14
C PRO A 224 1.33 2.06 8.95
N ARG A 225 1.13 2.70 7.78
CA ARG A 225 -0.18 3.22 7.35
C ARG A 225 -0.94 2.24 6.45
N THR A 226 -0.26 1.25 5.91
CA THR A 226 -0.89 0.06 5.32
C THR A 226 -1.26 -0.91 6.43
N ARG A 227 -2.52 -1.35 6.46
CA ARG A 227 -3.08 -2.26 7.45
C ARG A 227 -3.71 -3.47 6.76
N TYR A 228 -3.87 -4.56 7.51
CA TYR A 228 -4.30 -5.84 6.99
C TYR A 228 -5.52 -6.36 7.76
N ILE A 229 -6.53 -6.86 7.04
CA ILE A 229 -7.63 -7.66 7.59
C ILE A 229 -7.32 -9.13 7.30
N GLY A 230 -7.50 -10.00 8.30
CA GLY A 230 -7.30 -11.44 8.14
C GLY A 230 -5.83 -11.85 8.02
N LEU A 231 -4.91 -11.07 8.58
CA LEU A 231 -3.49 -11.39 8.53
C LEU A 231 -3.19 -12.56 9.47
N ASP A 232 -2.71 -13.65 8.88
CA ASP A 232 -2.30 -14.85 9.62
C ASP A 232 -1.11 -14.58 10.55
N SER A 233 -1.05 -15.25 11.69
CA SER A 233 -0.01 -15.03 12.70
C SER A 233 1.40 -15.31 12.20
N GLU A 234 1.57 -16.23 11.25
CA GLU A 234 2.87 -16.56 10.66
C GLU A 234 3.45 -15.46 9.75
N VAL A 235 2.65 -14.42 9.45
CA VAL A 235 3.03 -13.32 8.56
C VAL A 235 3.42 -12.04 9.34
N ILE A 236 3.10 -11.99 10.64
CA ILE A 236 3.12 -10.76 11.47
C ILE A 236 4.54 -10.30 11.81
#